data_AF-A0A933VCK7-F1
#
_entry.id   AF-A0A933VCK7-F1
#
_cell.length_a   1.000
_cell.length_b   1.000
_cell.length_c   1.000
_cell.angle_alpha   90.00
_cell.angle_beta   90.00
_cell.angle_gamma   90.00
#
_symmetry.space_group_name_H-M   'P 1'
#
loop_
_entity.id
_entity.type
_entity.pdbx_description
1 polymer ?
#
loop_
_entity_poly.entity_id
_entity_poly.type
_entity_poly.pdbx_seq_one_letter_code
_entity_poly.pdbx_strand_id
1 'polypeptide(L)'
;MTATAHSLVGASIGKLCPTPVLAIPLAILSNLLMDLIPHWDTGTGWRKRPRIITFFATGFDVILGLFLSFLVFGKTTDSLYLISLILAATLPDYLEAPYLFLGWDFLPFSWFYRFQSKFHARDGTFWGIVTQIAIVSPIVYLASQAQGL
;
A
#
# COMPACT_ATOMS: atom_id res chain seq x y z
N MET A 1 -0.29 6.73 5.33
CA MET A 1 -1.01 6.87 4.06
C MET A 1 -0.35 6.04 2.96
N THR A 2 0.35 4.97 3.34
CA THR A 2 1.00 4.06 2.41
C THR A 2 0.04 2.93 2.07
N ALA A 3 -0.58 2.29 3.08
CA ALA A 3 -1.53 1.20 2.85
C ALA A 3 -2.71 1.63 1.95
N THR A 4 -3.25 2.84 2.14
CA THR A 4 -4.29 3.39 1.24
C THR A 4 -3.78 3.54 -0.20
N ALA A 5 -2.61 4.15 -0.39
CA ALA A 5 -2.01 4.35 -1.71
C ALA A 5 -1.72 3.00 -2.41
N HIS A 6 -1.08 2.07 -1.72
CA HIS A 6 -0.76 0.74 -2.25
C HIS A 6 -2.02 -0.06 -2.58
N SER A 7 -3.06 0.00 -1.73
CA SER A 7 -4.34 -0.66 -2.00
C SER A 7 -5.00 -0.12 -3.27
N LEU A 8 -4.99 1.19 -3.47
CA LEU A 8 -5.58 1.85 -4.63
C LEU A 8 -4.77 1.58 -5.92
N VAL A 9 -3.44 1.62 -5.84
CA VAL A 9 -2.56 1.30 -6.97
C VAL A 9 -2.65 -0.17 -7.35
N GLY A 10 -2.64 -1.09 -6.38
CA GLY A 10 -2.84 -2.53 -6.61
C GLY A 10 -4.19 -2.83 -7.26
N ALA A 11 -5.26 -2.22 -6.77
CA ALA A 11 -6.58 -2.32 -7.40
C ALA A 11 -6.61 -1.78 -8.84
N SER A 12 -5.94 -0.63 -9.06
CA SER A 12 -5.81 -0.02 -10.39
C SER A 12 -5.06 -0.93 -11.37
N ILE A 13 -3.97 -1.56 -10.92
CA ILE A 13 -3.22 -2.56 -11.71
C ILE A 13 -4.13 -3.72 -12.09
N GLY A 14 -4.96 -4.21 -11.17
CA GLY A 14 -5.92 -5.26 -11.45
C GLY A 14 -6.94 -4.95 -12.51
N LYS A 15 -7.40 -3.70 -12.50
CA LYS A 15 -8.35 -3.20 -13.49
C LYS A 15 -7.73 -3.06 -14.88
N LEU A 16 -6.45 -2.69 -14.94
CA LEU A 16 -5.73 -2.42 -16.18
C LEU A 16 -5.02 -3.64 -16.77
N CYS A 17 -4.71 -4.65 -15.96
CA CYS A 17 -3.97 -5.83 -16.41
C CYS A 17 -4.90 -6.95 -16.87
N PRO A 18 -4.62 -7.58 -18.02
CA PRO A 18 -5.48 -8.62 -18.60
C PRO A 18 -5.42 -9.97 -17.87
N THR A 19 -4.35 -10.24 -17.13
CA THR A 19 -4.16 -11.55 -16.50
C THR A 19 -3.67 -11.42 -15.06
N PRO A 20 -4.17 -12.25 -14.12
CA PRO A 20 -3.71 -12.27 -12.73
C PRO A 20 -2.22 -12.61 -12.59
N VAL A 21 -1.70 -13.45 -13.49
CA VAL A 21 -0.29 -13.89 -13.51
C VAL A 21 0.65 -12.70 -13.65
N LEU A 22 0.26 -11.67 -14.40
CA LEU A 22 1.04 -10.43 -14.54
C LEU A 22 0.66 -9.41 -13.46
N ALA A 23 -0.64 -9.29 -13.15
CA ALA A 23 -1.15 -8.28 -12.23
C ALA A 23 -0.62 -8.44 -10.80
N ILE A 24 -0.54 -9.68 -10.27
CA ILE A 24 -0.11 -9.94 -8.89
C ILE A 24 1.37 -9.55 -8.67
N PRO A 25 2.34 -9.99 -9.50
CA PRO A 25 3.72 -9.53 -9.37
C PRO A 25 3.87 -8.02 -9.53
N LEU A 26 3.12 -7.40 -10.45
CA LEU A 26 3.13 -5.95 -10.63
C LEU A 26 2.57 -5.23 -9.41
N ALA A 27 1.52 -5.75 -8.78
CA ALA A 27 0.96 -5.20 -7.54
C ALA A 27 2.00 -5.23 -6.42
N ILE A 28 2.70 -6.35 -6.21
CA ILE A 28 3.79 -6.45 -5.22
C ILE A 28 4.91 -5.44 -5.53
N LEU A 29 5.34 -5.36 -6.79
CA LEU A 29 6.40 -4.44 -7.20
C LEU A 29 5.98 -2.97 -7.04
N SER A 30 4.70 -2.67 -7.26
CA SER A 30 4.17 -1.32 -7.13
C SER A 30 4.31 -0.77 -5.73
N ASN A 31 4.25 -1.62 -4.69
CA ASN A 31 4.53 -1.21 -3.32
C ASN A 31 5.90 -0.54 -3.20
N LEU A 32 6.95 -1.25 -3.61
CA LEU A 32 8.34 -0.79 -3.54
C LEU A 32 8.57 0.48 -4.38
N LEU A 33 7.91 0.58 -5.53
CA LEU A 33 7.99 1.76 -6.39
C LEU A 33 7.29 2.98 -5.78
N MET A 34 6.12 2.77 -5.17
CA MET A 34 5.37 3.83 -4.51
C MET A 34 6.08 4.32 -3.24
N ASP A 35 6.86 3.47 -2.57
CA ASP A 35 7.66 3.85 -1.41
C ASP A 35 8.80 4.82 -1.75
N LEU A 36 9.29 4.82 -2.99
CA LEU A 36 10.31 5.77 -3.47
C LEU A 36 9.78 7.20 -3.56
N ILE A 37 8.46 7.38 -3.61
CA ILE A 37 7.83 8.70 -3.66
C ILE A 37 7.76 9.24 -2.24
N PRO A 38 8.15 10.51 -1.99
CA PRO A 38 8.04 11.12 -0.68
C PRO A 38 6.67 10.89 -0.07
N HIS A 39 6.61 10.32 1.14
CA HIS A 39 5.32 9.91 1.70
C HIS A 39 5.27 9.94 3.22
N TRP A 40 4.05 10.13 3.74
CA TRP A 40 3.76 9.95 5.15
C TRP A 40 3.30 8.51 5.42
N ASP A 41 4.02 7.80 6.27
CA ASP A 41 3.67 6.47 6.76
C ASP A 41 3.60 6.42 8.30
N THR A 42 3.10 5.29 8.82
CA THR A 42 3.07 5.04 10.26
C THR A 42 4.47 4.80 10.84
N GLY A 43 5.44 4.43 9.99
CA GLY A 43 6.86 4.43 10.29
C GLY A 43 7.45 5.82 10.55
N THR A 44 6.78 6.90 10.14
CA THR A 44 7.36 8.23 10.28
C THR A 44 7.30 8.68 11.74
N GLY A 45 8.48 8.75 12.38
CA GLY A 45 8.61 9.09 13.79
C GLY A 45 8.09 8.02 14.75
N TRP A 46 7.92 6.77 14.30
CA TRP A 46 7.29 5.69 15.09
C TRP A 46 7.98 5.46 16.45
N ARG A 47 9.31 5.64 16.53
CA ARG A 47 10.08 5.48 17.77
C ARG A 47 9.72 6.50 18.86
N LYS A 48 9.17 7.66 18.48
CA LYS A 48 8.76 8.74 19.40
C LYS A 48 7.25 8.73 19.67
N ARG A 49 6.49 7.83 19.04
CA ARG A 49 5.03 7.72 19.16
C ARG A 49 4.64 6.49 19.98
N PRO A 50 3.61 6.55 20.85
CA PRO A 50 3.11 5.38 21.54
C PRO A 50 2.68 4.28 20.57
N ARG A 51 3.10 3.02 20.83
CA ARG A 51 2.79 1.88 19.96
C ARG A 51 1.30 1.71 19.66
N ILE A 52 0.45 1.97 20.65
CA ILE A 52 -1.00 1.86 20.50
C ILE A 52 -1.56 2.86 19.48
N ILE A 53 -1.02 4.09 19.45
CA ILE A 53 -1.41 5.11 18.47
C ILE A 53 -0.95 4.69 17.08
N THR A 54 0.29 4.21 16.95
CA THR A 54 0.82 3.71 15.67
C THR A 54 -0.01 2.53 15.16
N PHE A 55 -0.40 1.61 16.03
CA PHE A 55 -1.24 0.46 15.69
C PHE A 55 -2.60 0.88 15.15
N PHE A 56 -3.34 1.73 15.88
CA PHE A 56 -4.65 2.21 15.42
C PHE A 56 -4.56 3.07 14.17
N ALA A 57 -3.56 3.94 14.05
CA ALA A 57 -3.34 4.73 12.83
C ALA A 57 -3.06 3.83 11.62
N THR A 58 -2.30 2.75 11.80
CA THR A 58 -2.00 1.78 10.73
C THR A 58 -3.24 0.99 10.36
N GLY A 59 -3.99 0.50 11.35
CA GLY A 59 -5.26 -0.21 11.12
C GLY A 59 -6.28 0.65 10.38
N PHE A 60 -6.38 1.93 10.74
CA PHE A 60 -7.24 2.88 10.04
C PHE A 60 -6.82 3.08 8.57
N ASP A 61 -5.52 3.23 8.29
CA ASP A 61 -4.99 3.37 6.92
C ASP A 61 -5.28 2.13 6.06
N VAL A 62 -5.13 0.93 6.63
CA VAL A 62 -5.47 -0.34 5.94
C VAL A 62 -6.97 -0.43 5.63
N ILE A 63 -7.83 -0.13 6.62
CA ILE A 63 -9.28 -0.16 6.44
C ILE A 63 -9.72 0.88 5.40
N LEU A 64 -9.13 2.08 5.44
CA LEU A 64 -9.42 3.15 4.50
C LEU A 64 -9.02 2.74 3.07
N GLY A 65 -7.83 2.15 2.89
CA GLY A 65 -7.37 1.63 1.61
C GLY A 65 -8.31 0.59 1.02
N LEU A 66 -8.66 -0.42 1.82
CA LEU A 66 -9.61 -1.45 1.41
C LEU A 66 -10.97 -0.85 1.03
N PHE A 67 -11.52 0.01 1.89
CA PHE A 67 -12.81 0.66 1.66
C PHE A 67 -12.82 1.48 0.37
N LEU A 68 -11.81 2.33 0.15
CA LEU A 68 -11.74 3.17 -1.04
C LEU A 68 -11.53 2.35 -2.32
N SER A 69 -10.69 1.30 -2.29
CA SER A 69 -10.52 0.41 -3.44
C SER A 69 -11.84 -0.29 -3.81
N PHE A 70 -12.61 -0.76 -2.83
CA PHE A 70 -13.93 -1.36 -3.09
C PHE A 70 -14.97 -0.34 -3.55
N LEU A 71 -14.94 0.88 -3.01
CA LEU A 71 -15.82 1.96 -3.43
C LEU A 71 -15.63 2.31 -4.92
N VAL A 72 -14.38 2.34 -5.38
CA VAL A 72 -14.05 2.70 -6.76
C VAL A 72 -14.20 1.51 -7.72
N PHE A 73 -13.65 0.34 -7.37
CA PHE A 73 -13.50 -0.78 -8.31
C PHE A 73 -14.45 -1.96 -8.06
N GLY A 74 -15.06 -2.07 -6.88
CA GLY A 74 -15.80 -3.26 -6.44
C GLY A 74 -17.04 -3.61 -7.27
N LYS A 75 -17.54 -2.68 -8.10
CA LYS A 75 -18.64 -2.95 -9.04
C LYS A 75 -18.18 -3.45 -10.41
N THR A 76 -16.89 -3.31 -10.72
CA THR A 76 -16.36 -3.52 -12.08
C THR A 76 -15.21 -4.52 -12.14
N THR A 77 -14.86 -5.10 -11.00
CA THR A 77 -13.77 -6.07 -10.83
C THR A 77 -14.28 -7.13 -9.86
N ASP A 78 -14.01 -8.39 -10.17
CA ASP A 78 -14.32 -9.51 -9.26
C ASP A 78 -13.73 -9.26 -7.87
N SER A 79 -14.54 -9.50 -6.83
CA SER A 79 -14.17 -9.18 -5.45
C SER A 79 -12.97 -9.98 -4.94
N LEU A 80 -12.87 -11.27 -5.30
CA LEU A 80 -11.75 -12.11 -4.85
C LEU A 80 -10.46 -11.70 -5.55
N TYR A 81 -10.55 -11.37 -6.84
CA TYR A 81 -9.42 -10.83 -7.58
C TYR A 81 -8.97 -9.47 -7.05
N LEU A 82 -9.90 -8.56 -6.77
CA LEU A 82 -9.61 -7.26 -6.18
C LEU A 82 -8.93 -7.39 -4.81
N ILE A 83 -9.45 -8.25 -3.93
CA ILE A 83 -8.84 -8.54 -2.62
C ILE A 83 -7.42 -9.08 -2.80
N SER A 84 -7.24 -10.04 -3.72
CA SER A 84 -5.93 -10.64 -3.98
C SER A 84 -4.89 -9.61 -4.38
N LEU A 85 -5.26 -8.61 -5.17
CA LEU A 85 -4.35 -7.56 -5.59
C LEU A 85 -4.08 -6.49 -4.54
N ILE A 86 -5.09 -6.14 -3.74
CA ILE A 86 -4.89 -5.27 -2.58
C ILE A 86 -3.91 -5.95 -1.61
N LEU A 87 -4.13 -7.23 -1.28
CA LEU A 87 -3.24 -8.00 -0.41
C LEU A 87 -1.83 -8.13 -0.99
N ALA A 88 -1.71 -8.35 -2.30
CA ALA A 88 -0.42 -8.41 -2.99
C ALA A 88 0.32 -7.07 -2.91
N ALA A 89 -0.37 -5.95 -3.18
CA ALA A 89 0.21 -4.62 -3.13
C ALA A 89 0.57 -4.15 -1.70
N THR A 90 -0.05 -4.71 -0.66
CA THR A 90 0.30 -4.39 0.74
C THR A 90 1.17 -5.46 1.40
N LEU A 91 1.54 -6.52 0.68
CA LEU A 91 2.26 -7.66 1.24
C LEU A 91 3.62 -7.26 1.85
N PRO A 92 4.46 -6.42 1.21
CA PRO A 92 5.71 -5.98 1.81
C PRO A 92 5.52 -5.32 3.19
N ASP A 93 4.56 -4.40 3.30
CA ASP A 93 4.21 -3.74 4.56
C ASP A 93 3.80 -4.74 5.65
N TYR A 94 3.05 -5.78 5.29
CA TYR A 94 2.66 -6.83 6.24
C TYR A 94 3.83 -7.70 6.68
N LEU A 95 4.88 -7.83 5.87
CA LEU A 95 6.11 -8.52 6.24
C LEU A 95 7.03 -7.62 7.09
N GLU A 96 6.96 -6.30 6.94
CA GLU A 96 7.64 -5.34 7.82
C GLU A 96 6.94 -5.18 9.19
N ALA A 97 5.61 -5.25 9.23
CA ALA A 97 4.81 -4.93 10.42
C ALA A 97 5.18 -5.72 11.69
N PRO A 98 5.40 -7.05 11.68
CA PRO A 98 5.78 -7.79 12.88
C PRO A 98 7.12 -7.34 13.48
N TYR A 99 8.08 -6.92 12.65
CA TYR A 99 9.33 -6.34 13.13
C TYR A 99 9.06 -5.02 13.88
N LEU A 100 8.23 -4.14 13.31
CA LEU A 100 7.91 -2.83 13.90
C LEU A 100 7.07 -2.91 15.18
N PHE A 101 6.03 -3.73 15.19
CA PHE A 101 5.05 -3.76 16.29
C PHE A 101 5.39 -4.77 17.37
N LEU A 102 5.93 -5.93 17.00
CA LEU A 102 6.21 -7.05 17.91
C LEU A 102 7.69 -7.21 18.22
N GLY A 103 8.59 -6.52 17.50
CA GLY A 103 10.03 -6.63 17.68
C GLY A 103 10.60 -7.95 17.18
N TRP A 104 9.94 -8.59 16.22
CA TRP A 104 10.36 -9.87 15.66
C TRP A 104 11.61 -9.73 14.78
N ASP A 105 12.79 -9.88 15.39
CA ASP A 105 14.08 -9.78 14.70
C ASP A 105 14.57 -11.13 14.14
N PHE A 106 13.76 -11.76 13.28
CA PHE A 106 14.10 -13.01 12.59
C PHE A 106 13.50 -13.06 11.17
N LEU A 107 13.92 -14.02 10.35
CA LEU A 107 13.42 -14.20 8.98
C LEU A 107 11.95 -14.66 8.96
N PRO A 108 11.12 -14.16 8.02
CA PRO A 108 11.46 -13.22 6.95
C PRO A 108 11.35 -11.73 7.36
N PHE A 109 10.78 -11.43 8.53
CA PHE A 109 10.34 -10.09 8.93
C PHE A 109 11.48 -9.07 9.03
N SER A 110 12.58 -9.41 9.71
CA SER A 110 13.70 -8.49 9.87
C SER A 110 14.47 -8.24 8.57
N TRP A 111 14.49 -9.23 7.68
CA TRP A 111 15.09 -9.09 6.35
C TRP A 111 14.22 -8.19 5.46
N PHE A 112 12.91 -8.42 5.42
CA PHE A 112 12.00 -7.58 4.63
C PHE A 112 12.02 -6.13 5.13
N TYR A 113 11.98 -5.89 6.44
CA TYR A 113 12.14 -4.54 6.99
C TYR A 113 13.44 -3.87 6.50
N ARG A 114 14.59 -4.55 6.60
CA ARG A 114 15.89 -3.98 6.17
C ARG A 114 15.98 -3.80 4.65
N PHE A 115 15.28 -4.61 3.88
CA PHE A 115 15.22 -4.50 2.44
C PHE A 115 14.30 -3.34 2.01
N GLN A 116 13.05 -3.34 2.46
CA GLN A 116 12.02 -2.39 2.10
C GLN A 116 12.35 -0.97 2.59
N SER A 117 12.90 -0.82 3.80
CA SER A 117 13.31 0.49 4.33
C SER A 117 14.33 1.25 3.48
N LYS A 118 15.03 0.59 2.54
CA LYS A 118 15.91 1.25 1.55
C LYS A 118 15.14 2.02 0.49
N PHE A 119 13.88 1.66 0.26
CA PHE A 119 13.00 2.29 -0.72
C PHE A 119 12.21 3.45 -0.11
N HIS A 120 12.04 3.48 1.21
CA HIS A 120 11.15 4.47 1.84
C HIS A 120 11.73 5.89 1.79
N ALA A 121 11.11 6.75 0.98
CA ALA A 121 11.30 8.19 1.02
C ALA A 121 10.37 8.82 2.08
N ARG A 122 10.57 8.50 3.37
CA ARG A 122 9.69 8.99 4.45
C ARG A 122 9.75 10.51 4.59
N ASP A 123 8.59 11.17 4.47
CA ASP A 123 8.39 12.59 4.73
C ASP A 123 7.26 12.77 5.76
N GLY A 124 7.64 13.21 6.96
CA GLY A 124 6.71 13.41 8.08
C GLY A 124 5.91 14.70 8.02
N THR A 125 6.12 15.52 7.00
CA THR A 125 5.41 16.78 6.82
C THR A 125 4.08 16.56 6.09
N PHE A 126 3.27 17.62 6.02
CA PHE A 126 2.05 17.64 5.21
C PHE A 126 2.30 17.27 3.74
N TRP A 127 3.50 17.55 3.23
CA TRP A 127 3.85 17.30 1.83
C TRP A 127 3.88 15.82 1.48
N GLY A 128 4.26 14.93 2.40
CA GLY A 128 4.24 13.48 2.17
C GLY A 128 2.83 12.93 1.89
N ILE A 129 1.77 13.59 2.36
CA ILE A 129 0.39 13.22 2.01
C ILE A 129 0.02 13.77 0.63
N VAL A 130 0.36 15.03 0.37
CA VAL A 130 0.04 15.72 -0.88
C VAL A 130 0.68 15.02 -2.08
N THR A 131 1.94 14.61 -1.98
CA THR A 131 2.66 13.88 -3.03
C THR A 131 1.99 12.55 -3.36
N GLN A 132 1.60 11.78 -2.35
CA GLN A 132 0.89 10.51 -2.54
C GLN A 132 -0.45 10.72 -3.24
N ILE A 133 -1.25 11.70 -2.81
CA ILE A 133 -2.52 12.02 -3.48
C ILE A 133 -2.26 12.43 -4.94
N ALA A 134 -1.29 13.32 -5.18
CA ALA A 134 -0.97 13.81 -6.52
C ALA A 134 -0.56 12.69 -7.49
N ILE A 135 0.12 11.65 -7.02
CA ILE A 135 0.53 10.50 -7.85
C ILE A 135 -0.58 9.45 -7.97
N VAL A 136 -1.28 9.13 -6.87
CA VAL A 136 -2.28 8.06 -6.87
C VAL A 136 -3.56 8.47 -7.60
N SER A 137 -4.00 9.72 -7.47
CA SER A 137 -5.27 10.17 -8.05
C SER A 137 -5.33 10.01 -9.59
N PRO A 138 -4.31 10.40 -10.38
CA PRO A 138 -4.30 10.14 -11.82
C PRO A 138 -4.35 8.65 -12.18
N ILE A 139 -3.62 7.79 -11.44
CA ILE A 139 -3.59 6.34 -11.67
C ILE A 139 -4.98 5.75 -11.46
N VAL A 140 -5.60 6.07 -10.33
CA VAL A 140 -6.95 5.60 -9.98
C VAL A 140 -7.97 6.13 -10.97
N TYR A 141 -7.89 7.41 -11.36
CA TYR A 141 -8.78 8.00 -12.34
C TYR A 141 -8.69 7.25 -13.68
N LEU A 142 -7.50 7.07 -14.24
CA LEU A 142 -7.31 6.36 -15.50
C LEU A 142 -7.83 4.92 -15.43
N ALA A 143 -7.52 4.20 -14.35
CA ALA A 143 -8.01 2.83 -14.15
C ALA A 143 -9.54 2.77 -14.03
N SER A 144 -10.17 3.74 -13.37
CA SER A 144 -11.63 3.79 -13.21
C SER A 144 -12.38 3.98 -14.53
N GLN A 145 -11.73 4.60 -15.53
CA GLN A 145 -12.30 4.82 -16.86
C GLN A 145 -12.08 3.62 -17.80
N ALA A 146 -11.17 2.70 -17.45
CA ALA A 146 -10.92 1.53 -18.26
C ALA A 146 -12.16 0.63 -18.30
N GLN A 147 -12.58 0.23 -19.50
CA GLN A 147 -13.56 -0.84 -19.65
C GLN A 147 -12.97 -2.10 -19.02
N GLY A 148 -13.77 -2.85 -18.25
CA GLY A 148 -13.29 -4.11 -17.68
C GLY A 148 -12.83 -5.02 -18.81
N LEU A 149 -11.61 -5.55 -18.68
CA LEU A 149 -11.10 -6.60 -19.55
C LEU A 149 -11.88 -7.91 -19.33
#